data_AF-A0A973DX01-F1
#
_entry.id   AF-A0A973DX01-F1
#
_cell.length_a   1.000
_cell.length_b   1.000
_cell.length_c   1.000
_cell.angle_alpha   90.00
_cell.angle_beta   90.00
_cell.angle_gamma   90.00
#
_symmetry.space_group_name_H-M   'P 1'
#
loop_
_entity.id
_entity.type
_entity.pdbx_description
1 polymer ?
#
loop_
_entity_poly.entity_id
_entity_poly.type
_entity_poly.pdbx_seq_one_letter_code
_entity_poly.pdbx_strand_id
1 'polypeptide(L)'
;SPASFSDAQKTEVMEQGQIAMPSDYMEPYIITRRLIEDGRNQLVLRSPLPLPFPVRALQGTADTAVSTETAVRLLEHADSPDMRLTLVKDADHRFSDGPCLGLIEEAILDVMEATT
;
A
#
# COMPACT_ATOMS: atom_id res chain seq x y z
N SER A 1 7.64 4.00 -8.99
CA SER A 1 8.04 3.08 -7.89
C SER A 1 9.53 2.75 -8.02
N PRO A 2 10.28 2.43 -6.96
CA PRO A 2 11.66 1.93 -7.08
C PRO A 2 11.80 0.72 -8.02
N ALA A 3 10.73 -0.08 -8.18
CA ALA A 3 10.69 -1.21 -9.11
C ALA A 3 10.73 -0.78 -10.59
N SER A 4 10.37 0.47 -10.91
CA SER A 4 10.33 1.02 -12.26
C SER A 4 11.53 1.92 -12.59
N PHE A 5 12.56 1.94 -11.75
CA PHE A 5 13.77 2.74 -11.98
C PHE A 5 14.57 2.21 -13.18
N SER A 6 15.14 3.12 -13.97
CA SER A 6 16.18 2.78 -14.94
C SER A 6 17.46 2.34 -14.22
N ASP A 7 18.37 1.67 -14.93
CA ASP A 7 19.62 1.22 -14.32
C ASP A 7 20.49 2.39 -13.84
N ALA A 8 20.45 3.53 -14.54
CA ALA A 8 21.11 4.75 -14.10
C ALA A 8 20.52 5.26 -12.77
N GLN A 9 19.19 5.29 -12.64
CA GLN A 9 18.51 5.73 -11.41
C GLN A 9 18.77 4.77 -10.24
N LYS A 10 18.87 3.46 -10.51
CA LYS A 10 19.27 2.46 -9.50
C LYS A 10 20.71 2.71 -9.04
N THR A 11 21.64 2.97 -9.94
CA THR A 11 23.03 3.27 -9.57
C THR A 11 23.10 4.56 -8.75
N GLU A 12 22.42 5.62 -9.19
CA GLU A 12 22.38 6.91 -8.51
C GLU A 12 21.88 6.80 -7.06
N VAL A 13 20.74 6.13 -6.84
CA VAL A 13 20.21 5.97 -5.47
C VAL A 13 21.11 5.10 -4.59
N MET A 14 21.82 4.13 -5.17
CA MET A 14 22.71 3.24 -4.41
C MET A 14 24.03 3.93 -4.03
N GLU A 15 24.55 4.81 -4.90
CA GLU A 15 25.80 5.55 -4.68
C GLU A 15 25.59 6.83 -3.86
N GLN A 16 24.56 7.62 -4.18
CA GLN A 16 24.28 8.92 -3.57
C GLN A 16 23.34 8.83 -2.36
N GLY A 17 22.72 7.67 -2.15
CA GLY A 17 21.83 7.40 -1.02
C GLY A 17 20.40 7.88 -1.22
N GLN A 18 20.11 8.70 -2.24
CA GLN A 18 18.77 9.16 -2.58
C GLN A 18 18.67 9.60 -4.05
N ILE A 19 17.45 9.66 -4.58
CA ILE A 19 17.13 10.25 -5.88
C ILE A 19 15.83 11.05 -5.80
N ALA A 20 15.77 12.18 -6.51
CA ALA A 20 14.58 13.02 -6.60
C ALA A 20 13.76 12.62 -7.83
N MET A 21 12.51 12.21 -7.61
CA MET A 21 11.57 11.89 -8.68
C MET A 21 10.62 13.05 -8.95
N PRO A 22 10.20 13.27 -10.21
CA PRO A 22 9.08 14.15 -10.51
C PRO A 22 7.85 13.74 -9.69
N SER A 23 7.14 14.73 -9.17
CA SER A 23 5.96 14.56 -8.33
C SER A 23 4.84 15.42 -8.90
N ASP A 24 3.62 14.88 -8.88
CA ASP A 24 2.42 15.60 -9.31
C ASP A 24 1.94 16.64 -8.28
N TYR A 25 2.62 16.74 -7.13
CA TYR A 25 2.14 17.47 -5.95
C TYR A 25 3.00 18.66 -5.49
N MET A 26 4.01 19.06 -6.28
CA MET A 26 4.93 20.22 -6.15
C MET A 26 6.40 19.90 -5.87
N GLU A 27 6.76 19.34 -4.70
CA GLU A 27 8.17 19.03 -4.42
C GLU A 27 8.59 17.66 -4.99
N PRO A 28 9.83 17.53 -5.51
CA PRO A 28 10.33 16.25 -5.98
C PRO A 28 10.25 15.19 -4.88
N TYR A 29 9.71 14.02 -5.21
CA TYR A 29 9.59 12.93 -4.26
C TYR A 29 10.95 12.27 -4.06
N ILE A 30 11.51 12.39 -2.85
CA ILE A 30 12.82 11.81 -2.53
C ILE A 30 12.67 10.34 -2.19
N ILE A 31 13.26 9.48 -3.02
CA ILE A 31 13.38 8.05 -2.77
C ILE A 31 14.78 7.79 -2.23
N THR A 32 14.86 7.35 -0.98
CA THR A 32 16.13 7.02 -0.33
C THR A 32 16.49 5.55 -0.54
N ARG A 33 17.78 5.24 -0.52
CA ARG A 33 18.29 3.86 -0.50
C ARG A 33 17.68 3.07 0.65
N ARG A 34 17.58 3.70 1.83
CA ARG A 34 16.97 3.09 3.02
C ARG A 34 15.53 2.68 2.76
N LEU A 35 14.71 3.53 2.13
CA LEU A 35 13.33 3.18 1.77
C LEU A 35 13.27 1.94 0.88
N ILE A 36 14.19 1.81 -0.07
CA ILE A 36 14.27 0.65 -0.99
C ILE A 36 14.67 -0.62 -0.23
N GLU A 37 15.71 -0.54 0.60
CA GLU A 37 16.20 -1.67 1.40
C GLU A 37 15.16 -2.12 2.42
N ASP A 38 14.53 -1.20 3.14
CA ASP A 38 13.44 -1.47 4.07
C ASP A 38 12.25 -2.11 3.33
N GLY A 39 11.89 -1.60 2.15
CA GLY A 39 10.84 -2.17 1.31
C GLY A 39 11.11 -3.62 0.88
N ARG A 40 12.36 -4.00 0.62
CA ARG A 40 12.74 -5.39 0.30
C ARG A 40 12.54 -6.34 1.48
N ASN A 41 12.69 -5.82 2.71
CA ASN A 41 12.50 -6.59 3.94
C ASN A 41 11.03 -6.70 4.36
N GLN A 42 10.13 -5.89 3.79
CA GLN A 42 8.71 -5.82 4.14
C GLN A 42 7.78 -6.40 3.06
N LEU A 43 8.27 -7.35 2.26
CA LEU A 43 7.49 -8.01 1.20
C LEU A 43 6.61 -9.14 1.77
N VAL A 44 5.44 -8.78 2.29
CA VAL A 44 4.56 -9.69 3.05
C VAL A 44 3.87 -10.77 2.23
N LEU A 45 3.80 -10.64 0.90
CA LEU A 45 3.17 -11.64 0.01
C LEU A 45 4.08 -12.84 -0.34
N ARG A 46 5.24 -12.98 0.32
CA ARG A 46 6.25 -14.01 0.00
C ARG A 46 6.44 -15.07 1.08
N SER A 47 5.88 -14.85 2.26
CA SER A 47 5.99 -15.73 3.43
C SER A 47 4.64 -15.73 4.16
N PRO A 48 4.33 -16.75 4.98
CA PRO A 48 3.10 -16.75 5.76
C PRO A 48 2.87 -15.43 6.50
N LEU A 49 1.64 -14.92 6.44
CA LEU A 49 1.27 -13.63 7.02
C LEU A 49 0.17 -13.85 8.08
N PRO A 50 0.54 -14.18 9.33
CA PRO A 50 -0.42 -14.30 10.42
C PRO A 50 -0.88 -12.92 10.89
N LEU A 51 -2.19 -12.70 10.87
CA LEU A 51 -2.85 -11.48 11.35
C LEU A 51 -3.95 -11.91 12.33
N PRO A 52 -3.58 -12.28 13.58
CA PRO A 52 -4.51 -12.80 14.60
C PRO A 52 -5.36 -11.69 15.22
N PHE A 53 -5.89 -10.80 14.38
CA PHE A 53 -6.70 -9.65 14.72
C PHE A 53 -7.59 -9.26 13.53
N PRO A 54 -8.67 -8.51 13.76
CA PRO A 54 -9.54 -7.99 12.69
C PRO A 54 -8.79 -7.09 11.71
N VAL A 55 -9.06 -7.26 10.41
CA VAL A 55 -8.43 -6.47 9.33
C VAL A 55 -9.48 -5.97 8.36
N ARG A 56 -9.41 -4.68 8.00
CA ARG A 56 -10.23 -4.05 6.96
C ARG A 56 -9.31 -3.42 5.91
N ALA A 57 -9.26 -4.05 4.74
CA ALA A 57 -8.55 -3.53 3.58
C ALA A 57 -9.53 -2.74 2.70
N LEU A 58 -9.13 -1.53 2.30
CA LEU A 58 -9.90 -0.64 1.44
C LEU A 58 -9.08 -0.34 0.20
N GLN A 59 -9.66 -0.51 -0.99
CA GLN A 59 -8.94 -0.34 -2.25
C GLN A 59 -9.85 0.28 -3.32
N GLY A 60 -9.36 1.31 -4.00
CA GLY A 60 -10.03 1.88 -5.17
C GLY A 60 -9.75 1.07 -6.44
N THR A 61 -10.75 0.93 -7.32
CA THR A 61 -10.58 0.20 -8.59
C THR A 61 -9.88 1.03 -9.68
N ALA A 62 -9.75 2.35 -9.50
CA ALA A 62 -9.00 3.23 -10.39
C ALA A 62 -7.59 3.56 -9.86
N ASP A 63 -7.11 2.79 -8.88
CA ASP A 63 -5.74 2.90 -8.38
C ASP A 63 -4.73 2.46 -9.47
N THR A 64 -4.00 3.43 -10.00
CA THR A 64 -2.95 3.19 -11.02
C THR A 64 -1.59 2.83 -10.42
N ALA A 65 -1.43 2.91 -9.10
CA ALA A 65 -0.19 2.62 -8.40
C ALA A 65 -0.16 1.19 -7.83
N VAL A 66 -1.30 0.69 -7.36
CA VAL A 66 -1.48 -0.67 -6.82
C VAL A 66 -2.73 -1.30 -7.43
N SER A 67 -2.57 -2.46 -8.06
CA SER A 67 -3.67 -3.12 -8.76
C SER A 67 -4.64 -3.83 -7.79
N THR A 68 -5.91 -3.96 -8.17
CA THR A 68 -6.92 -4.69 -7.38
C THR A 68 -6.55 -6.16 -7.18
N GLU A 69 -5.87 -6.78 -8.14
CA GLU A 69 -5.37 -8.15 -8.00
C GLU A 69 -4.38 -8.26 -6.85
N THR A 70 -3.60 -7.21 -6.55
CA THR A 70 -2.68 -7.21 -5.41
C THR A 70 -3.45 -7.23 -4.10
N ALA A 71 -4.54 -6.47 -3.98
CA ALA A 71 -5.40 -6.47 -2.80
C ALA A 71 -6.12 -7.82 -2.61
N VAL A 72 -6.65 -8.41 -3.68
CA VAL A 72 -7.26 -9.75 -3.65
C VAL A 72 -6.24 -10.81 -3.24
N ARG A 73 -5.03 -10.79 -3.80
CA ARG A 73 -3.96 -11.71 -3.41
C ARG A 73 -3.57 -11.57 -1.95
N LEU A 74 -3.60 -10.37 -1.38
CA LEU A 74 -3.34 -10.15 0.04
C LEU A 74 -4.44 -10.79 0.91
N LEU A 75 -5.70 -10.63 0.54
CA LEU A 75 -6.84 -11.25 1.22
C LEU A 75 -6.74 -12.79 1.21
N GLU A 76 -6.35 -13.38 0.08
CA GLU A 76 -6.18 -14.84 -0.05
C GLU A 76 -4.96 -15.38 0.71
N HIS A 77 -3.91 -14.56 0.87
CA HIS A 77 -2.63 -14.97 1.45
C HIS A 77 -2.57 -14.82 2.97
N ALA A 78 -3.24 -13.80 3.52
CA ALA A 78 -3.26 -13.53 4.94
C ALA A 78 -4.03 -14.60 5.72
N ASP A 79 -3.48 -15.04 6.85
CA ASP A 79 -4.19 -15.87 7.83
C ASP A 79 -4.77 -14.97 8.91
N SER A 80 -6.06 -14.66 8.80
CA SER A 80 -6.80 -13.83 9.74
C SER A 80 -8.18 -14.43 9.99
N PRO A 81 -8.64 -14.49 11.26
CA PRO A 81 -9.98 -14.98 11.58
C PRO A 81 -11.09 -14.01 11.14
N ASP A 82 -10.77 -12.73 10.89
CA ASP A 82 -11.73 -11.70 10.49
C ASP A 82 -11.07 -10.64 9.59
N MET A 83 -10.87 -10.97 8.32
CA MET A 83 -10.39 -10.04 7.31
C MET A 83 -11.45 -9.74 6.26
N ARG A 84 -11.59 -8.46 5.90
CA ARG A 84 -12.50 -8.01 4.82
C ARG A 84 -11.74 -7.10 3.85
N LEU A 85 -12.09 -7.20 2.57
CA LEU A 85 -11.64 -6.30 1.51
C LEU A 85 -12.84 -5.58 0.90
N THR A 86 -12.80 -4.26 0.90
CA THR A 86 -13.79 -3.41 0.22
C THR A 86 -13.15 -2.80 -1.03
N LEU A 87 -13.77 -3.06 -2.18
CA LEU A 87 -13.40 -2.44 -3.46
C LEU A 87 -14.37 -1.32 -3.80
N VAL A 88 -13.85 -0.09 -3.97
CA VAL A 88 -14.66 1.08 -4.34
C VAL A 88 -14.43 1.43 -5.79
N LYS A 89 -15.50 1.34 -6.58
CA LYS A 89 -15.44 1.64 -8.01
C LYS A 89 -15.02 3.09 -8.23
N ASP A 90 -14.10 3.29 -9.18
CA ASP A 90 -13.60 4.59 -9.65
C ASP A 90 -12.83 5.42 -8.61
N ALA A 91 -12.68 4.93 -7.36
CA ALA A 91 -11.79 5.54 -6.38
C ALA A 91 -10.32 5.33 -6.79
N ASP A 92 -9.52 6.38 -6.63
CA ASP A 92 -8.11 6.39 -6.98
C ASP A 92 -7.21 5.89 -5.85
N HIS A 93 -5.89 5.95 -6.08
CA HIS A 93 -4.87 5.54 -5.10
C HIS A 93 -4.92 6.33 -3.78
N ARG A 94 -5.41 7.57 -3.80
CA ARG A 94 -5.41 8.45 -2.61
C ARG A 94 -6.51 8.07 -1.64
N PHE A 95 -7.63 7.54 -2.16
CA PHE A 95 -8.77 7.08 -1.38
C PHE A 95 -9.25 8.15 -0.38
N SER A 96 -9.29 9.41 -0.81
CA SER A 96 -9.39 10.58 0.08
C SER A 96 -10.57 11.51 -0.22
N ASP A 97 -11.51 11.11 -1.07
CA ASP A 97 -12.75 11.86 -1.24
C ASP A 97 -13.69 11.64 -0.03
N GLY A 98 -14.77 12.42 0.06
CA GLY A 98 -15.69 12.35 1.19
C GLY A 98 -16.21 10.93 1.48
N PRO A 99 -16.77 10.22 0.47
CA PRO A 99 -17.21 8.84 0.65
C PRO A 99 -16.10 7.87 1.10
N CYS A 100 -14.92 7.94 0.51
CA CYS A 100 -13.79 7.08 0.88
C CYS A 100 -13.32 7.33 2.32
N LEU A 101 -13.27 8.60 2.75
CA LEU A 101 -12.96 8.95 4.13
C LEU A 101 -14.01 8.42 5.11
N GLY A 102 -15.30 8.45 4.75
CA GLY A 102 -16.36 7.84 5.54
C GLY A 102 -16.17 6.32 5.70
N LEU A 103 -15.80 5.62 4.63
CA LEU A 103 -15.49 4.18 4.70
C LEU A 103 -14.28 3.88 5.60
N ILE A 104 -13.28 4.76 5.63
CA ILE A 104 -12.15 4.63 6.56
C ILE A 104 -12.63 4.76 8.01
N GLU A 105 -13.48 5.74 8.31
CA GLU A 105 -14.03 5.93 9.66
C GLU A 105 -14.86 4.71 10.10
N GLU A 106 -15.75 4.23 9.25
CA GLU A 106 -16.56 3.02 9.52
C GLU A 106 -15.67 1.79 9.75
N ALA A 107 -14.63 1.60 8.94
CA ALA A 107 -13.70 0.50 9.09
C ALA A 107 -12.93 0.55 10.42
N ILE A 108 -12.54 1.75 10.87
CA ILE A 108 -11.89 1.97 12.16
C ILE A 108 -12.83 1.59 13.31
N LEU A 109 -14.07 2.09 13.28
CA LEU A 109 -15.06 1.78 14.32
C LEU A 109 -15.34 0.28 14.41
N ASP A 110 -15.51 -0.39 13.26
CA ASP A 110 -15.78 -1.82 13.19
C ASP A 110 -14.64 -2.68 13.78
N VAL A 111 -13.36 -2.34 13.51
CA VAL A 111 -12.23 -3.07 14.14
C VAL A 111 -12.03 -2.73 15.61
N MET A 112 -12.47 -1.55 16.07
CA MET A 112 -12.43 -1.19 17.50
C MET A 112 -13.47 -1.96 18.32
N GLU A 113 -14.61 -2.29 17.72
CA GLU A 113 -15.68 -3.07 18.36
C GLU A 113 -15.45 -4.58 18.28
N ALA A 114 -14.71 -5.04 17.27
CA ALA A 114 -14.37 -6.45 17.11
C ALA A 114 -13.45 -6.93 18.23
N THR A 115 -13.97 -7.84 19.08
CA THR A 115 -13.19 -8.46 20.16
C THR A 115 -12.40 -9.64 19.61
N THR A 116 -11.11 -9.74 19.98
CA THR A 116 -10.20 -10.84 19.61
C THR A 116 -10.58 -12.16 20.26
#